data_AF-A0A2E6W6M9-F1
#
_entry.id   AF-A0A2E6W6M9-F1
#
_cell.length_a   1.000
_cell.length_b   1.000
_cell.length_c   1.000
_cell.angle_alpha   90.00
_cell.angle_beta   90.00
_cell.angle_gamma   90.00
#
_symmetry.space_group_name_H-M   'P 1'
#
loop_
_entity.id
_entity.type
_entity.pdbx_description
1 polymer ?
#
loop_
_entity_poly.entity_id
_entity_poly.type
_entity_poly.pdbx_seq_one_letter_code
_entity_poly.pdbx_strand_id
1 'polypeptide(L)'
;METVNIKIELDIVTHESVREHPYVIVSLDSESKWSGFCEHSQTIEFDADIADGEHTLVVEYTNKDPKTDVIIEQDEIVADKRVEISSILFDDIALDWFTFDTEETLVFTPTDTEAQEAYGFDATKLSWNGQTTLHFTNPVYIWLLENL
;
A
#
# COMPACT_ATOMS: atom_id res chain seq x y z
N MET A 1 2.86 -16.94 18.57
CA MET A 1 3.81 -16.70 17.46
C MET A 1 3.52 -17.69 16.35
N GLU A 2 3.12 -17.16 15.21
CA GLU A 2 2.70 -17.89 14.02
C GLU A 2 3.55 -17.40 12.85
N THR A 3 4.05 -18.30 12.02
CA THR A 3 4.73 -17.92 10.78
C THR A 3 3.69 -17.81 9.68
N VAL A 4 3.59 -16.64 9.07
CA VAL A 4 2.62 -16.34 8.01
C VAL A 4 3.35 -15.85 6.77
N ASN A 5 2.98 -16.37 5.61
CA ASN A 5 3.45 -15.84 4.33
C ASN A 5 2.60 -14.61 3.97
N ILE A 6 3.26 -13.47 3.77
CA ILE A 6 2.60 -12.21 3.37
C ILE A 6 3.02 -11.86 1.96
N LYS A 7 2.02 -11.60 1.11
CA LYS A 7 2.21 -11.21 -0.28
C LYS A 7 1.47 -9.91 -0.57
N ILE A 8 2.14 -8.97 -1.20
CA ILE A 8 1.59 -7.67 -1.60
C ILE A 8 1.81 -7.52 -3.09
N GLU A 9 0.72 -7.30 -3.83
CA GLU A 9 0.75 -7.09 -5.27
C GLU A 9 0.55 -5.61 -5.56
N LEU A 10 1.54 -5.00 -6.22
CA LEU A 10 1.54 -3.59 -6.57
C LEU A 10 1.33 -3.40 -8.06
N ASP A 11 0.36 -2.58 -8.39
CA ASP A 11 0.19 -2.03 -9.73
C ASP A 11 0.84 -0.65 -9.84
N ILE A 12 1.67 -0.49 -10.87
CA ILE A 12 2.45 0.74 -11.08
C ILE A 12 1.98 1.43 -12.34
N VAL A 13 1.64 2.71 -12.20
CA VAL A 13 1.43 3.61 -13.33
C VAL A 13 2.52 4.67 -13.28
N THR A 14 3.29 4.79 -14.35
CA THR A 14 4.28 5.84 -14.55
C THR A 14 4.22 6.30 -15.99
N HIS A 15 3.97 7.58 -16.22
CA HIS A 15 4.05 8.16 -17.56
C HIS A 15 5.53 8.36 -17.97
N GLU A 16 5.83 8.19 -19.26
CA GLU A 16 7.17 8.34 -19.85
C GLU A 16 7.85 9.69 -19.57
N SER A 17 7.04 10.72 -19.29
CA SER A 17 7.48 12.10 -19.00
C SER A 17 7.96 12.30 -17.56
N VAL A 18 7.72 11.33 -16.68
CA VAL A 18 8.14 11.36 -15.27
C VAL A 18 9.60 10.94 -15.14
N ARG A 19 10.34 11.58 -14.23
CA ARG A 19 11.80 11.41 -14.13
C ARG A 19 12.24 10.09 -13.50
N GLU A 20 11.50 9.64 -12.50
CA GLU A 20 11.82 8.48 -11.69
C GLU A 20 10.53 7.73 -11.35
N HIS A 21 10.61 6.40 -11.38
CA HIS A 21 9.52 5.54 -10.95
C HIS A 21 9.19 5.70 -9.46
N PRO A 22 8.00 5.27 -9.00
CA PRO A 22 7.66 5.27 -7.58
C PRO A 22 8.69 4.55 -6.72
N TYR A 23 9.07 5.14 -5.58
CA TYR A 23 9.86 4.46 -4.57
C TYR A 23 8.95 3.98 -3.44
N VAL A 24 8.86 2.66 -3.28
CA VAL A 24 7.96 2.04 -2.30
C VAL A 24 8.75 1.41 -1.17
N ILE A 25 8.20 1.46 0.04
CA ILE A 25 8.71 0.80 1.23
C ILE A 25 7.59 -0.08 1.80
N VAL A 26 7.91 -1.32 2.14
CA VAL A 26 6.99 -2.24 2.82
C VAL A 26 7.56 -2.56 4.20
N SER A 27 6.74 -2.40 5.24
CA SER A 27 7.14 -2.65 6.63
C SER A 27 6.08 -3.45 7.40
N LEU A 28 6.53 -4.29 8.31
CA LEU A 28 5.69 -4.99 9.30
C LEU A 28 6.16 -4.58 10.70
N ASP A 29 5.28 -4.06 11.54
CA ASP A 29 5.58 -3.57 12.90
C ASP A 29 6.79 -2.62 12.96
N SER A 30 6.86 -1.68 12.01
CA SER A 30 7.99 -0.74 11.80
C SER A 30 9.31 -1.35 11.31
N GLU A 31 9.38 -2.68 11.11
CA GLU A 31 10.52 -3.33 10.49
C GLU A 31 10.36 -3.36 8.97
N SER A 32 11.27 -2.70 8.24
CA SER A 32 11.27 -2.73 6.78
C SER A 32 11.55 -4.15 6.27
N LYS A 33 10.64 -4.66 5.45
CA LYS A 33 10.73 -5.97 4.79
C LYS A 33 11.23 -5.84 3.35
N TRP A 34 10.90 -4.73 2.70
CA TRP A 34 11.34 -4.43 1.35
C TRP A 34 11.36 -2.91 1.10
N SER A 35 12.26 -2.44 0.23
CA SER A 35 12.18 -1.10 -0.34
C SER A 35 12.88 -1.03 -1.70
N GLY A 36 12.38 -0.19 -2.60
CA GLY A 36 12.99 -0.01 -3.91
C GLY A 36 12.15 0.84 -4.87
N PHE A 37 12.75 1.15 -6.02
CA PHE A 37 12.05 1.74 -7.16
C PHE A 37 11.24 0.67 -7.88
N CYS A 38 9.99 0.97 -8.20
CA CYS A 38 9.07 0.08 -8.89
C CYS A 38 8.94 0.49 -10.37
N GLU A 39 9.78 -0.05 -11.26
CA GLU A 39 9.72 0.27 -12.70
C GLU A 39 8.48 -0.33 -13.40
N HIS A 40 7.95 -1.41 -12.85
CA HIS A 40 6.80 -2.16 -13.35
C HIS A 40 5.99 -2.73 -12.16
N SER A 41 4.73 -3.09 -12.41
CA SER A 41 3.93 -3.87 -11.44
C SER A 41 4.73 -5.07 -10.94
N GLN A 42 4.64 -5.35 -9.64
CA GLN A 42 5.43 -6.40 -9.00
C GLN A 42 4.77 -6.96 -7.75
N THR A 43 5.20 -8.16 -7.37
CA THR A 43 4.80 -8.83 -6.14
C THR A 43 5.94 -8.79 -5.13
N ILE A 44 5.64 -8.36 -3.92
CA ILE A 44 6.53 -8.37 -2.77
C ILE A 44 6.04 -9.48 -1.84
N GLU A 45 6.89 -10.47 -1.57
CA GLU A 45 6.53 -11.66 -0.78
C GLU A 45 7.60 -11.92 0.27
N PHE A 46 7.17 -12.17 1.51
CA PHE A 46 8.05 -12.51 2.61
C PHE A 46 7.31 -13.35 3.67
N ASP A 47 8.06 -14.21 4.36
CA ASP A 47 7.57 -14.90 5.55
C ASP A 47 7.84 -14.05 6.80
N ALA A 48 6.88 -14.01 7.72
CA ALA A 48 6.99 -13.26 8.96
C ALA A 48 6.55 -14.10 10.17
N ASP A 49 7.33 -14.05 11.25
CA ASP A 49 6.95 -14.58 12.55
C ASP A 49 6.17 -13.51 13.33
N ILE A 50 4.86 -13.68 13.41
CA ILE A 50 3.93 -12.70 14.00
C ILE A 50 3.63 -13.11 15.44
N ALA A 51 3.92 -12.22 16.40
CA ALA A 51 3.60 -12.43 17.82
C ALA A 51 2.08 -12.40 18.06
N ASP A 52 1.60 -12.70 19.26
CA ASP A 52 0.17 -12.58 19.55
C ASP A 52 -0.14 -11.10 19.86
N GLY A 53 -1.21 -10.54 19.31
CA GLY A 53 -1.60 -9.15 19.54
C GLY A 53 -1.95 -8.35 18.29
N GLU A 54 -1.82 -7.02 18.39
CA GLU A 54 -2.06 -6.07 17.30
C GLU A 54 -0.79 -5.84 16.48
N HIS A 55 -0.96 -5.77 15.16
CA HIS A 55 0.12 -5.63 14.19
C HIS A 55 -0.24 -4.63 13.10
N THR A 56 0.79 -4.09 12.45
CA THR A 56 0.61 -3.19 11.30
C THR A 56 1.45 -3.62 10.10
N LEU A 57 0.79 -3.72 8.95
CA LEU A 57 1.43 -3.85 7.65
C LEU A 57 1.33 -2.50 6.93
N VAL A 58 2.46 -1.95 6.53
CA VAL A 58 2.54 -0.61 5.92
C VAL A 58 3.14 -0.72 4.53
N VAL A 59 2.45 -0.10 3.56
CA VAL A 59 2.97 0.18 2.23
C VAL A 59 3.10 1.70 2.09
N GLU A 60 4.31 2.19 1.98
CA GLU A 60 4.63 3.61 1.86
C GLU A 60 5.08 3.93 0.44
N TYR A 61 4.49 4.97 -0.16
CA TYR A 61 4.94 5.56 -1.41
C TYR A 61 5.61 6.89 -1.12
N THR A 62 6.87 7.00 -1.55
CA THR A 62 7.69 8.19 -1.41
C THR A 62 8.23 8.60 -2.78
N ASN A 63 8.72 9.84 -2.90
CA ASN A 63 9.40 10.43 -4.07
C ASN A 63 8.53 11.08 -5.15
N LYS A 64 7.22 11.25 -4.96
CA LYS A 64 6.40 12.09 -5.84
C LYS A 64 6.74 13.57 -5.60
N ASP A 65 7.04 14.31 -6.65
CA ASP A 65 7.06 15.76 -6.64
C ASP A 65 5.81 16.29 -7.36
N PRO A 66 4.80 16.80 -6.63
CA PRO A 66 3.58 17.35 -7.21
C PRO A 66 3.80 18.39 -8.31
N LYS A 67 4.94 19.11 -8.29
CA LYS A 67 5.23 20.21 -9.23
C LYS A 67 5.80 19.72 -10.55
N THR A 68 6.37 18.53 -10.59
CA THR A 68 7.09 18.02 -11.76
C THR A 68 6.56 16.68 -12.26
N ASP A 69 6.00 15.87 -11.36
CA ASP A 69 5.45 14.56 -11.67
C ASP A 69 3.94 14.58 -11.92
N VAL A 70 3.28 15.73 -11.80
CA VAL A 70 1.86 15.91 -12.15
C VAL A 70 1.76 17.09 -13.12
N ILE A 71 1.48 16.78 -14.39
CA ILE A 71 1.31 17.80 -15.44
C ILE A 71 -0.02 17.55 -16.13
N ILE A 72 -0.84 18.59 -16.18
CA ILE A 72 -2.13 18.61 -16.88
C ILE A 72 -2.02 19.61 -18.04
N GLU A 73 -2.21 19.14 -19.27
CA GLU A 73 -2.24 19.96 -20.47
C GLU A 73 -3.57 19.71 -21.21
N GLN A 74 -4.28 20.78 -21.58
CA GLN A 74 -5.56 20.68 -22.30
C GLN A 74 -6.59 19.75 -21.62
N ASP A 75 -6.65 19.79 -20.29
CA ASP A 75 -7.49 18.92 -19.44
C ASP A 75 -7.13 17.42 -19.47
N GLU A 76 -5.99 17.05 -20.06
CA GLU A 76 -5.44 15.68 -20.04
C GLU A 76 -4.23 15.58 -19.10
N ILE A 77 -4.13 14.46 -18.37
CA ILE A 77 -2.97 14.16 -17.53
C ILE A 77 -1.85 13.65 -18.44
N VAL A 78 -0.81 14.47 -18.64
CA VAL A 78 0.33 14.16 -19.53
C VAL A 78 1.57 13.66 -18.76
N ALA A 79 1.60 13.84 -17.44
CA ALA A 79 2.59 13.25 -16.55
C ALA A 79 1.91 12.86 -15.22
N ASP A 80 2.08 11.61 -14.82
CA ASP A 80 1.68 11.10 -13.50
C ASP A 80 2.48 9.86 -13.14
N LYS A 81 2.66 9.64 -11.84
CA LYS A 81 3.11 8.38 -11.26
C LYS A 81 2.38 8.06 -9.97
N ARG A 82 1.91 6.82 -9.86
CA ARG A 82 1.09 6.34 -8.74
C ARG A 82 1.31 4.85 -8.50
N VAL A 83 0.98 4.44 -7.29
CA VAL A 83 1.04 3.04 -6.84
C VAL A 83 -0.37 2.64 -6.41
N GLU A 84 -0.80 1.45 -6.83
CA GLU A 84 -2.04 0.85 -6.37
C GLU A 84 -1.72 -0.49 -5.71
N ILE A 85 -2.22 -0.71 -4.50
CA ILE A 85 -2.16 -2.01 -3.83
C ILE A 85 -3.30 -2.86 -4.38
N SER A 86 -2.99 -3.66 -5.39
CA SER A 86 -3.99 -4.50 -6.08
C SER A 86 -4.44 -5.68 -5.22
N SER A 87 -3.54 -6.24 -4.40
CA SER A 87 -3.85 -7.34 -3.48
C SER A 87 -2.91 -7.37 -2.27
N ILE A 88 -3.45 -7.80 -1.13
CA ILE A 88 -2.67 -8.28 0.01
C ILE A 88 -3.18 -9.68 0.33
N LEU A 89 -2.26 -10.62 0.52
CA LEU A 89 -2.57 -12.00 0.86
C LEU A 89 -1.82 -12.42 2.12
N PHE A 90 -2.51 -13.16 2.98
CA PHE A 90 -1.94 -13.91 4.09
C PHE A 90 -2.13 -15.41 3.81
N ASP A 91 -1.05 -16.18 3.72
CA ASP A 91 -1.07 -17.60 3.37
C ASP A 91 -1.92 -17.93 2.12
N ASP A 92 -1.72 -17.14 1.06
CA ASP A 92 -2.47 -17.19 -0.22
C ASP A 92 -3.98 -16.87 -0.12
N ILE A 93 -4.46 -16.38 1.03
CA ILE A 93 -5.82 -15.85 1.20
C ILE A 93 -5.80 -14.34 0.95
N ALA A 94 -6.41 -13.90 -0.15
CA ALA A 94 -6.52 -12.48 -0.50
C ALA A 94 -7.56 -11.77 0.37
N LEU A 95 -7.23 -10.55 0.79
CA LEU A 95 -8.16 -9.66 1.49
C LEU A 95 -9.22 -9.12 0.52
N ASP A 96 -10.46 -9.02 0.99
CA ASP A 96 -11.52 -8.28 0.31
C ASP A 96 -11.61 -6.86 0.88
N TRP A 97 -11.04 -5.89 0.18
CA TRP A 97 -11.01 -4.49 0.61
C TRP A 97 -12.40 -3.88 0.88
N PHE A 98 -13.47 -4.45 0.30
CA PHE A 98 -14.83 -3.95 0.47
C PHE A 98 -15.43 -4.29 1.84
N THR A 99 -14.82 -5.21 2.60
CA THR A 99 -15.23 -5.53 3.98
C THR A 99 -14.69 -4.52 4.99
N PHE A 100 -13.68 -3.72 4.61
CA PHE A 100 -13.08 -2.69 5.46
C PHE A 100 -13.91 -1.41 5.41
N ASP A 101 -15.00 -1.36 6.17
CA ASP A 101 -15.92 -0.22 6.25
C ASP A 101 -15.62 0.74 7.41
N THR A 102 -14.59 0.45 8.21
CA THR A 102 -14.14 1.30 9.32
C THR A 102 -12.85 2.03 8.99
N GLU A 103 -12.73 3.26 9.51
CA GLU A 103 -11.54 4.12 9.33
C GLU A 103 -10.26 3.51 9.94
N GLU A 104 -10.39 2.48 10.79
CA GLU A 104 -9.30 1.95 11.61
C GLU A 104 -8.63 0.71 11.00
N THR A 105 -9.25 -0.01 10.06
CA THR A 105 -8.67 -1.26 9.52
C THR A 105 -7.65 -0.99 8.42
N LEU A 106 -8.00 -0.18 7.43
CA LEU A 106 -7.13 0.13 6.31
C LEU A 106 -7.22 1.63 6.00
N VAL A 107 -6.13 2.34 6.26
CA VAL A 107 -6.07 3.80 6.18
C VAL A 107 -4.89 4.25 5.35
N PHE A 108 -5.13 5.18 4.44
CA PHE A 108 -4.08 5.95 3.76
C PHE A 108 -3.90 7.28 4.49
N THR A 109 -2.68 7.51 4.98
CA THR A 109 -2.27 8.78 5.58
C THR A 109 -1.28 9.48 4.65
N PRO A 110 -1.67 10.62 4.04
CA PRO A 110 -0.76 11.36 3.18
C PRO A 110 0.31 12.10 3.98
N THR A 111 1.49 12.27 3.38
CA THR A 111 2.50 13.22 3.85
C THR A 111 2.42 14.57 3.13
N ASP A 112 1.82 14.59 1.93
CA ASP A 112 1.62 15.81 1.15
C ASP A 112 0.42 16.60 1.68
N THR A 113 0.57 17.93 1.84
CA THR A 113 -0.47 18.79 2.42
C THR A 113 -1.72 18.96 1.55
N GLU A 114 -1.62 18.64 0.25
CA GLU A 114 -2.73 18.76 -0.71
C GLU A 114 -3.55 17.47 -0.83
N ALA A 115 -3.06 16.37 -0.26
CA ALA A 115 -3.72 15.07 -0.28
C ALA A 115 -4.65 14.90 0.92
N GLN A 116 -5.65 14.02 0.77
CA GLN A 116 -6.61 13.70 1.82
C GLN A 116 -6.39 12.27 2.30
N GLU A 117 -6.73 12.02 3.57
CA GLU A 117 -6.84 10.67 4.09
C GLU A 117 -7.92 9.90 3.33
N ALA A 118 -7.71 8.59 3.21
CA ALA A 118 -8.68 7.67 2.60
C ALA A 118 -8.72 6.37 3.41
N TYR A 119 -9.82 5.63 3.28
CA TYR A 119 -10.06 4.39 4.03
C TYR A 119 -10.56 3.27 3.11
N GLY A 120 -10.43 2.02 3.56
CA GLY A 120 -10.92 0.84 2.83
C GLY A 120 -10.33 0.76 1.42
N PHE A 121 -11.17 0.45 0.43
CA PHE A 121 -10.72 0.35 -0.97
C PHE A 121 -9.97 1.61 -1.47
N ASP A 122 -10.37 2.82 -1.08
CA ASP A 122 -9.70 4.04 -1.55
C ASP A 122 -8.31 4.22 -0.91
N ALA A 123 -8.07 3.63 0.27
CA ALA A 123 -6.73 3.61 0.87
C ALA A 123 -5.73 2.76 0.08
N THR A 124 -6.17 1.90 -0.84
CA THR A 124 -5.26 1.12 -1.71
C THR A 124 -4.63 1.96 -2.83
N LYS A 125 -5.13 3.19 -3.07
CA LYS A 125 -4.75 4.04 -4.20
C LYS A 125 -3.78 5.15 -3.78
N LEU A 126 -2.49 4.82 -3.71
CA LEU A 126 -1.45 5.77 -3.35
C LEU A 126 -1.12 6.68 -4.55
N SER A 127 -1.95 7.72 -4.73
CA SER A 127 -1.78 8.75 -5.76
C SER A 127 -0.83 9.87 -5.33
N TRP A 128 -0.57 10.00 -4.04
CA TRP A 128 0.28 11.00 -3.41
C TRP A 128 1.31 10.33 -2.48
N ASN A 129 2.32 11.08 -2.04
CA ASN A 129 3.22 10.55 -1.02
C ASN A 129 2.44 10.31 0.27
N GLY A 130 2.72 9.19 0.90
CA GLY A 130 2.01 8.75 2.09
C GLY A 130 2.13 7.26 2.28
N GLN A 131 1.38 6.76 3.25
CA GLN A 131 1.41 5.36 3.62
C GLN A 131 0.01 4.80 3.78
N THR A 132 -0.20 3.60 3.26
CA THR A 132 -1.37 2.78 3.54
C THR A 132 -1.01 1.82 4.67
N THR A 133 -1.76 1.87 5.76
CA THR A 133 -1.59 1.04 6.94
C THR A 133 -2.76 0.10 7.07
N LEU A 134 -2.48 -1.20 7.07
CA LEU A 134 -3.42 -2.25 7.44
C LEU A 134 -3.18 -2.63 8.90
N HIS A 135 -4.22 -2.51 9.72
CA HIS A 135 -4.27 -2.94 11.11
C HIS A 135 -4.90 -4.34 11.17
N PHE A 136 -4.20 -5.28 11.80
CA PHE A 136 -4.69 -6.64 11.96
C PHE A 136 -4.26 -7.25 13.31
N THR A 137 -4.88 -8.36 13.69
CA THR A 137 -4.53 -9.09 14.90
C THR A 137 -4.07 -10.51 14.61
N ASN A 138 -3.23 -11.04 15.49
CA ASN A 138 -2.82 -12.44 15.47
C ASN A 138 -3.50 -13.22 16.61
N PRO A 139 -4.08 -14.42 16.39
CA PRO A 139 -3.94 -15.32 15.22
C PRO A 139 -4.54 -14.79 13.91
N VAL A 140 -3.74 -14.72 12.83
CA VAL A 140 -4.15 -14.11 11.55
C VAL A 140 -5.38 -14.80 10.96
N TYR A 141 -5.45 -16.12 11.05
CA TYR A 141 -6.61 -16.87 10.54
C TYR A 141 -7.94 -16.46 11.21
N ILE A 142 -7.93 -16.14 12.50
CA ILE A 142 -9.13 -15.67 13.20
C ILE A 142 -9.50 -14.28 12.71
N TRP A 143 -8.52 -13.40 12.58
CA TRP A 143 -8.73 -12.05 12.06
C TRP A 143 -9.29 -12.07 10.62
N LEU A 144 -8.77 -12.95 9.75
CA LEU A 144 -9.30 -13.14 8.40
C LEU A 144 -10.77 -13.57 8.41
N LEU A 145 -11.18 -14.50 9.29
CA LEU A 145 -12.58 -14.92 9.38
C LEU A 145 -13.53 -13.80 9.82
N GLU A 146 -13.03 -12.84 10.59
CA GLU A 146 -13.81 -11.69 11.06
C GLU A 146 -13.91 -10.58 10.02
N ASN A 147 -13.03 -10.57 9.01
CA ASN A 147 -12.87 -9.47 8.05
C ASN A 147 -12.95 -9.91 6.56
N LEU A 148 -13.43 -11.13 6.27
CA LEU A 148 -13.71 -11.64 4.92
C LEU A 148 -15.22 -11.77 4.65
#